data_AF-A0A832CHM4-F1
#
_entry.id   AF-A0A832CHM4-F1
#
_cell.length_a   1.000
_cell.length_b   1.000
_cell.length_c   1.000
_cell.angle_alpha   90.00
_cell.angle_beta   90.00
_cell.angle_gamma   90.00
#
_symmetry.space_group_name_H-M   'P 1'
#
loop_
_entity.id
_entity.type
_entity.pdbx_description
1 polymer ?
#
loop_
_entity_poly.entity_id
_entity_poly.type
_entity_poly.pdbx_seq_one_letter_code
_entity_poly.pdbx_strand_id
1 'polypeptide(L)'
;MREDLIGYVLNALEPADHARVEEAVARDAQLQRDVRKLRAFLELLECDRDFESPPPGLAERTCKLVARRVTIYDDRRLGVPTRWRVLDLMVAAGILAAASMLFFPAVAQSRFRARVTACQGNLRVLGQALASYSQFHDGFFPVIPVASDLGAAGIYGPTLLELGFLDSPRWLVCPGGGSAQGLPRVPTLGELRRAAPEAVPELRRRMGGGYAYGLGYIQDGSYCCLRNEGRPCVPIMADAPGDSLDCGSAN
;
A
#
# COMPACT_ATOMS: atom_id res chain seq x y z
N MET A 1 29.29 2.14 33.84
CA MET A 1 30.72 2.36 34.16
C MET A 1 30.93 3.28 35.35
N ARG A 2 30.51 4.56 35.35
CA ARG A 2 30.76 5.43 36.52
C ARG A 2 30.03 4.97 37.79
N GLU A 3 28.83 4.41 37.62
CA GLU A 3 28.04 3.81 38.71
C GLU A 3 28.68 2.53 39.28
N ASP A 4 29.40 1.78 38.44
CA ASP A 4 30.06 0.52 38.83
C ASP A 4 31.36 0.77 39.62
N LEU A 5 31.98 1.96 39.50
CA LEU A 5 33.23 2.28 40.22
C LEU A 5 33.06 2.28 41.73
N ILE A 6 31.90 2.71 42.25
CA ILE A 6 31.63 2.70 43.68
C ILE A 6 31.53 1.25 44.17
N GLY A 7 30.77 0.42 43.46
CA GLY A 7 30.68 -1.02 43.76
C GLY A 7 32.04 -1.71 43.70
N TYR A 8 32.87 -1.36 42.71
CA TYR A 8 34.23 -1.89 42.57
C TYR A 8 35.13 -1.50 43.76
N VAL A 9 35.12 -0.22 44.16
CA VAL A 9 35.95 0.24 45.29
C VAL A 9 35.47 -0.36 46.62
N LEU A 10 34.17 -0.59 46.79
CA LEU A 10 33.57 -1.23 47.97
C LEU A 10 33.57 -2.76 47.94
N ASN A 11 34.13 -3.38 46.88
CA ASN A 11 34.10 -4.83 46.66
C ASN A 11 32.68 -5.45 46.73
N ALA A 12 31.70 -4.74 46.16
CA ALA A 12 30.27 -5.09 46.20
C ALA A 12 29.71 -5.49 44.81
N LEU A 13 30.57 -5.80 43.85
CA LEU A 13 30.19 -6.28 42.51
C LEU A 13 30.27 -7.81 42.42
N GLU A 14 29.53 -8.39 41.49
CA GLU A 14 29.71 -9.79 41.11
C GLU A 14 31.09 -10.03 40.47
N PRO A 15 31.66 -11.26 40.56
CA PRO A 15 33.01 -11.53 40.10
C PRO A 15 33.28 -11.16 38.63
N ALA A 16 32.30 -11.37 37.74
CA ALA A 16 32.42 -11.05 36.32
C ALA A 16 32.44 -9.53 36.07
N ASP A 17 31.61 -8.78 36.78
CA ASP A 17 31.56 -7.32 36.68
C ASP A 17 32.81 -6.68 37.29
N HIS A 18 33.32 -7.25 38.40
CA HIS A 18 34.54 -6.80 39.04
C HIS A 18 35.75 -6.88 38.09
N ALA A 19 35.94 -8.02 37.41
CA ALA A 19 37.02 -8.22 36.44
C ALA A 19 36.92 -7.24 35.25
N ARG A 20 35.69 -6.99 34.76
CA ARG A 20 35.44 -6.02 33.67
C ARG A 20 35.82 -4.60 34.06
N VAL A 21 35.45 -4.17 35.28
CA VAL A 21 35.78 -2.83 35.78
C VAL A 21 37.27 -2.70 36.05
N GLU A 22 37.93 -3.74 36.58
CA GLU A 22 39.37 -3.77 36.82
C GLU A 22 40.16 -3.58 35.51
N GLU A 23 39.79 -4.30 34.45
CA GLU A 23 40.40 -4.15 33.14
C GLU A 23 40.18 -2.74 32.55
N ALA A 24 39.00 -2.18 32.72
CA ALA A 24 38.69 -0.82 32.28
C ALA A 24 39.53 0.23 33.04
N VAL A 25 39.69 0.08 34.36
CA VAL A 25 40.53 0.95 35.19
C VAL A 25 42.01 0.80 34.82
N ALA A 26 42.48 -0.39 34.45
CA ALA A 26 43.87 -0.58 34.01
C ALA A 26 44.21 0.21 32.74
N ARG A 27 43.24 0.37 31.83
CA ARG A 27 43.43 1.01 30.52
C ARG A 27 43.19 2.52 30.50
N ASP A 28 42.36 3.05 31.41
CA ASP A 28 41.91 4.45 31.38
C ASP A 28 42.46 5.29 32.55
N ALA A 29 43.30 6.29 32.22
CA ALA A 29 43.91 7.20 33.18
C ALA A 29 42.90 8.12 33.93
N GLN A 30 41.72 8.36 33.37
CA GLN A 30 40.64 9.09 34.04
C GLN A 30 39.94 8.20 35.08
N LEU A 31 39.66 6.94 34.75
CA LEU A 31 39.08 5.98 35.69
C LEU A 31 40.03 5.70 36.87
N GLN A 32 41.34 5.62 36.61
CA GLN A 32 42.34 5.51 37.69
C GLN A 32 42.32 6.71 38.64
N ARG A 33 42.15 7.93 38.10
CA ARG A 33 42.03 9.15 38.92
C ARG A 33 40.77 9.13 39.77
N ASP A 34 39.64 8.72 39.19
CA ASP A 34 38.36 8.66 39.90
C ASP A 34 38.39 7.57 41.00
N VAL A 35 38.98 6.39 40.73
CA VAL A 35 39.19 5.34 41.75
C VAL A 35 40.11 5.82 42.88
N ARG A 36 41.21 6.51 42.57
CA ARG A 36 42.11 7.06 43.60
C ARG A 36 41.39 8.06 44.50
N LYS A 37 40.55 8.93 43.94
CA LYS A 37 39.74 9.87 44.72
C LYS A 37 38.76 9.15 45.64
N LEU A 38 38.04 8.14 45.11
CA LEU A 38 37.08 7.35 45.90
C LEU A 38 37.77 6.63 47.07
N ARG A 39 38.93 6.01 46.84
CA ARG A 39 39.71 5.37 47.90
C ARG A 39 40.15 6.36 48.97
N ALA A 40 40.64 7.54 48.59
CA ALA A 40 41.02 8.59 49.54
C ALA A 40 39.85 9.08 50.40
N PHE A 41 38.64 9.17 49.83
CA PHE A 41 37.43 9.49 50.61
C PHE A 41 37.04 8.38 51.59
N LEU A 42 37.21 7.11 51.20
CA LEU A 42 36.93 5.98 52.10
C LEU A 42 37.95 5.88 53.24
N GLU A 43 39.23 6.15 52.98
CA GLU A 43 40.27 6.23 54.03
C GLU A 43 39.91 7.30 55.08
N LEU A 44 39.35 8.44 54.65
CA LEU A 44 38.84 9.47 55.56
C LEU A 44 37.70 8.97 56.46
N LEU A 45 36.83 8.12 55.93
CA LEU A 45 35.74 7.48 56.67
C LEU A 45 36.24 6.37 57.60
N GLU A 46 37.40 5.77 57.32
CA GLU A 46 38.01 4.78 58.21
C GLU A 46 38.53 5.40 59.52
N CYS A 47 38.83 6.71 59.55
CA CYS A 47 39.22 7.42 60.77
C CYS A 47 38.10 7.48 61.83
N ASP A 48 36.83 7.45 61.42
CA ASP A 48 35.66 7.40 62.31
C ASP A 48 35.20 5.95 62.59
N ARG A 49 35.97 4.96 62.16
CA ARG A 49 35.68 3.53 62.38
C ARG A 49 36.07 3.09 63.79
N ASP A 50 35.69 3.87 64.80
CA ASP A 50 35.68 3.41 66.18
C ASP A 50 34.79 2.17 66.24
N PHE A 51 35.45 1.02 66.34
CA PHE A 51 34.84 -0.30 66.22
C PHE A 51 34.11 -0.62 67.52
N GLU A 52 32.94 -0.02 67.74
CA GLU A 52 32.02 -0.53 68.75
C GLU A 52 31.53 -1.90 68.25
N SER A 53 31.98 -2.98 68.88
CA SER A 53 31.53 -4.32 68.53
C SER A 53 30.01 -4.38 68.67
N PRO A 54 29.27 -4.77 67.62
CA PRO A 54 27.82 -4.72 67.67
C PRO A 54 27.33 -5.61 68.81
N PRO A 55 26.31 -5.18 69.58
CA PRO A 55 25.81 -5.96 70.68
C PRO A 55 25.37 -7.35 70.21
N PRO A 56 25.61 -8.40 71.02
CA PRO A 56 25.33 -9.77 70.62
C PRO A 56 23.86 -9.94 70.22
N GLY A 57 23.64 -10.63 69.09
CA GLY A 57 22.29 -10.89 68.56
C GLY A 57 21.66 -9.73 67.77
N LEU A 58 22.36 -8.61 67.53
CA LEU A 58 21.84 -7.51 66.70
C LEU A 58 21.46 -7.99 65.30
N ALA A 59 22.33 -8.74 64.63
CA ALA A 59 22.07 -9.27 63.29
C ALA A 59 20.80 -10.13 63.26
N GLU A 60 20.64 -11.05 64.22
CA GLU A 60 19.46 -11.92 64.32
C GLU A 60 18.18 -11.11 64.56
N ARG A 61 18.24 -10.11 65.45
CA ARG A 61 17.11 -9.21 65.74
C ARG A 61 16.72 -8.39 64.53
N THR A 62 17.69 -7.87 63.79
CA THR A 62 17.47 -7.11 62.56
C THR A 62 16.88 -8.00 61.47
N CYS A 63 17.42 -9.21 61.26
CA CYS A 63 16.86 -10.18 60.31
C CYS A 63 15.41 -10.57 60.68
N LYS A 64 15.11 -10.80 61.97
CA LYS A 64 13.74 -11.06 62.44
C LYS A 64 12.83 -9.86 62.21
N LEU A 65 13.32 -8.63 62.41
CA LEU A 65 12.55 -7.40 62.20
C LEU A 65 12.28 -7.17 60.70
N VAL A 66 13.29 -7.34 59.85
CA VAL A 66 13.17 -7.28 58.39
C VAL A 66 12.21 -8.37 57.91
N ALA A 67 12.34 -9.61 58.34
CA ALA A 67 11.41 -10.69 57.97
C ALA A 67 9.96 -10.42 58.40
N ARG A 68 9.75 -9.69 59.51
CA ARG A 68 8.43 -9.24 59.96
C ARG A 68 7.89 -8.03 59.19
N ARG A 69 8.79 -7.18 58.66
CA ARG A 69 8.44 -5.90 57.99
C ARG A 69 8.38 -6.03 56.47
N VAL A 70 9.12 -6.97 55.91
CA VAL A 70 8.96 -7.47 54.55
C VAL A 70 7.68 -8.27 54.56
N THR A 71 6.55 -7.56 54.54
CA THR A 71 5.41 -8.04 53.77
C THR A 71 5.99 -8.32 52.41
N ILE A 72 6.11 -9.61 52.09
CA ILE A 72 6.44 -10.09 50.76
C ILE A 72 5.75 -9.12 49.79
N TYR A 73 6.53 -8.39 49.00
CA TYR A 73 6.00 -7.80 47.78
C TYR A 73 5.59 -9.02 46.97
N ASP A 74 4.36 -9.49 47.19
CA ASP A 74 3.78 -10.61 46.50
C ASP A 74 3.55 -10.10 45.09
N ASP A 75 4.59 -10.21 44.27
CA ASP A 75 4.61 -9.83 42.87
C ASP A 75 3.49 -10.56 42.09
N ARG A 76 2.92 -11.62 42.69
CA ARG A 76 1.77 -12.36 42.16
C ARG A 76 0.43 -11.62 42.30
N ARG A 77 0.37 -10.46 42.98
CA ARG A 77 -0.88 -9.69 43.17
C ARG A 77 -0.91 -8.30 42.56
N LEU A 78 0.07 -7.90 41.76
CA LEU A 78 -0.15 -6.89 40.72
C LEU A 78 -0.82 -7.53 39.49
N GLY A 79 -1.85 -8.35 39.73
CA GLY A 79 -2.80 -8.71 38.70
C GLY A 79 -3.58 -7.46 38.36
N VAL A 80 -3.13 -6.71 37.34
CA VAL A 80 -3.95 -5.70 36.69
C VAL A 80 -5.29 -6.38 36.38
N PRO A 81 -6.43 -5.88 36.89
CA PRO A 81 -7.71 -6.52 36.64
C PRO A 81 -7.90 -6.65 35.13
N THR A 82 -7.91 -7.88 34.62
CA THR A 82 -8.06 -8.22 33.19
C THR A 82 -9.48 -8.01 32.67
N ARG A 83 -10.35 -7.40 33.47
CA ARG A 83 -11.74 -7.12 33.12
C ARG A 83 -11.85 -5.71 32.55
N TRP A 84 -12.10 -5.66 31.25
CA TRP A 84 -12.41 -4.43 30.52
C TRP A 84 -13.64 -3.74 31.13
N ARG A 85 -13.54 -2.43 31.37
CA ARG A 85 -14.70 -1.63 31.79
C ARG A 85 -15.58 -1.37 30.57
N VAL A 86 -16.87 -1.12 30.81
CA VAL A 86 -17.82 -0.74 29.73
C VAL A 86 -17.31 0.48 28.97
N LEU A 87 -16.67 1.43 29.65
CA LEU A 87 -16.05 2.60 29.02
C LEU A 87 -14.92 2.23 28.06
N ASP A 88 -14.06 1.28 28.43
CA ASP A 88 -12.94 0.83 27.58
C ASP A 88 -13.47 0.21 26.28
N LEU A 89 -14.56 -0.57 26.39
CA LEU A 89 -15.24 -1.16 25.24
C LEU A 89 -15.91 -0.08 24.36
N MET A 90 -16.53 0.94 24.96
CA MET A 90 -17.12 2.07 24.24
C MET A 90 -16.06 2.89 23.49
N VAL A 91 -14.93 3.19 24.13
CA VAL A 91 -13.81 3.90 23.50
C VAL A 91 -13.22 3.07 22.36
N ALA A 92 -12.99 1.77 22.57
CA ALA A 92 -12.50 0.88 21.53
C ALA A 92 -13.46 0.80 20.33
N ALA A 93 -14.76 0.65 20.57
CA ALA A 93 -15.78 0.65 19.53
C ALA A 93 -15.83 1.99 18.77
N GLY A 94 -15.71 3.11 19.48
CA GLY A 94 -15.63 4.45 18.87
C GLY A 94 -14.41 4.63 17.96
N ILE A 95 -13.24 4.16 18.39
CA ILE A 95 -12.02 4.18 17.58
C ILE A 95 -12.18 3.32 16.33
N LEU A 96 -12.72 2.11 16.46
CA LEU A 96 -13.02 1.21 15.33
C LEU A 96 -14.03 1.82 14.35
N ALA A 97 -15.07 2.47 14.85
CA ALA A 97 -16.06 3.16 14.01
C ALA A 97 -15.41 4.32 13.23
N ALA A 98 -14.62 5.17 13.91
CA ALA A 98 -13.90 6.27 13.26
C ALA A 98 -12.88 5.77 12.23
N ALA A 99 -12.11 4.73 12.56
CA ALA A 99 -11.14 4.13 11.65
C ALA A 99 -11.82 3.52 10.42
N SER A 100 -12.94 2.81 10.59
CA SER A 100 -13.67 2.22 9.48
C SER A 100 -14.31 3.28 8.57
N MET A 101 -14.84 4.37 9.13
CA MET A 101 -15.34 5.52 8.35
C MET A 101 -14.28 6.15 7.45
N LEU A 102 -13.00 6.14 7.84
CA LEU A 102 -11.91 6.63 7.00
C LEU A 102 -11.36 5.57 6.04
N PHE A 103 -11.29 4.31 6.50
CA PHE A 103 -10.69 3.22 5.74
C PHE A 103 -11.53 2.81 4.53
N PHE A 104 -12.84 2.66 4.68
CA PHE A 104 -13.72 2.25 3.58
C PHE A 104 -13.69 3.21 2.38
N PRO A 105 -13.87 4.55 2.54
CA PRO A 105 -13.77 5.46 1.40
C PRO A 105 -12.36 5.50 0.79
N ALA A 106 -11.31 5.36 1.61
CA ALA A 106 -9.94 5.29 1.10
C ALA A 106 -9.73 4.04 0.21
N VAL A 107 -10.25 2.87 0.63
CA VAL A 107 -10.20 1.64 -0.17
C VAL A 107 -11.04 1.77 -1.45
N ALA A 108 -12.24 2.34 -1.37
CA ALA A 108 -13.09 2.57 -2.54
C ALA A 108 -12.39 3.49 -3.55
N GLN A 109 -11.81 4.60 -3.08
CA GLN A 109 -11.08 5.55 -3.91
C GLN A 109 -9.80 4.93 -4.51
N SER A 110 -9.09 4.11 -3.74
CA SER A 110 -7.91 3.38 -4.22
C SER A 110 -8.28 2.43 -5.37
N ARG A 111 -9.36 1.65 -5.20
CA ARG A 111 -9.86 0.76 -6.26
C ARG A 111 -10.31 1.52 -7.51
N PHE A 112 -11.00 2.65 -7.34
CA PHE A 112 -11.41 3.49 -8.46
C PHE A 112 -10.18 4.02 -9.23
N ARG A 113 -9.19 4.58 -8.53
CA ARG A 113 -7.94 5.04 -9.15
C ARG A 113 -7.21 3.92 -9.88
N ALA A 114 -7.14 2.72 -9.28
CA ALA A 114 -6.52 1.56 -9.93
C ALA A 114 -7.22 1.17 -11.24
N ARG A 115 -8.56 1.22 -11.28
CA ARG A 115 -9.34 0.97 -12.50
C ARG A 115 -9.06 2.03 -13.57
N VAL A 116 -9.01 3.32 -13.20
CA VAL A 116 -8.67 4.41 -14.12
C VAL A 116 -7.28 4.23 -14.71
N THR A 117 -6.27 3.97 -13.87
CA THR A 117 -4.89 3.71 -14.34
C THR A 117 -4.81 2.49 -15.26
N ALA A 118 -5.57 1.43 -14.97
CA ALA A 118 -5.66 0.27 -15.86
C ALA A 118 -6.29 0.63 -17.21
N CYS A 119 -7.39 1.40 -17.24
CA CYS A 119 -8.00 1.82 -18.50
C CYS A 119 -7.08 2.74 -19.32
N GLN A 120 -6.35 3.65 -18.67
CA GLN A 120 -5.32 4.48 -19.33
C GLN A 120 -4.17 3.64 -19.89
N GLY A 121 -3.74 2.59 -19.18
CA GLY A 121 -2.74 1.64 -19.66
C GLY A 121 -3.22 0.92 -20.94
N ASN A 122 -4.44 0.41 -20.93
CA ASN A 122 -5.06 -0.21 -22.10
C ASN A 122 -5.21 0.77 -23.28
N LEU A 123 -5.63 2.02 -23.03
CA LEU A 123 -5.68 3.07 -24.07
C LEU A 123 -4.32 3.31 -24.73
N ARG A 124 -3.23 3.29 -23.95
CA ARG A 124 -1.88 3.41 -24.49
C ARG A 124 -1.55 2.25 -25.42
N VAL A 125 -1.89 1.01 -25.04
CA VAL A 125 -1.68 -0.18 -25.86
C VAL A 125 -2.52 -0.13 -27.14
N LEU A 126 -3.80 0.24 -27.04
CA LEU A 126 -4.68 0.41 -28.19
C LEU A 126 -4.17 1.52 -29.13
N GLY A 127 -3.71 2.65 -28.58
CA GLY A 127 -3.12 3.73 -29.36
C GLY A 127 -1.85 3.29 -30.10
N GLN A 128 -0.99 2.49 -29.47
CA GLN A 128 0.18 1.89 -30.12
C GLN A 128 -0.22 0.91 -31.22
N ALA A 129 -1.21 0.06 -30.99
CA ALA A 129 -1.74 -0.87 -31.98
C ALA A 129 -2.34 -0.14 -33.19
N LEU A 130 -3.09 0.94 -32.97
CA LEU A 130 -3.65 1.79 -34.02
C LEU A 130 -2.57 2.54 -34.80
N ALA A 131 -1.57 3.07 -34.11
CA ALA A 131 -0.42 3.71 -34.76
C ALA A 131 0.34 2.71 -35.63
N SER A 132 0.60 1.49 -35.12
CA SER A 132 1.23 0.42 -35.88
C SER A 132 0.38 0.00 -37.08
N TYR A 133 -0.93 -0.20 -36.89
CA TYR A 133 -1.88 -0.47 -37.98
C TYR A 133 -1.76 0.57 -39.10
N SER A 134 -1.78 1.86 -38.74
CA SER A 134 -1.71 2.93 -39.74
C SER A 134 -0.44 2.90 -40.60
N GLN A 135 0.68 2.39 -40.07
CA GLN A 135 1.94 2.25 -40.82
C GLN A 135 1.84 1.21 -41.94
N PHE A 136 0.98 0.19 -41.78
CA PHE A 136 0.76 -0.87 -42.77
C PHE A 136 -0.48 -0.65 -43.65
N HIS A 137 -1.24 0.42 -43.41
CA HIS A 137 -2.51 0.70 -44.08
C HIS A 137 -2.57 2.14 -44.63
N ASP A 138 -1.51 2.60 -45.31
CA ASP A 138 -1.43 3.92 -45.99
C ASP A 138 -1.72 5.14 -45.10
N GLY A 139 -1.48 4.98 -43.79
CA GLY A 139 -1.76 5.97 -42.77
C GLY A 139 -3.20 5.95 -42.26
N PHE A 140 -4.08 5.10 -42.76
CA PHE A 140 -5.47 5.03 -42.29
C PHE A 140 -5.61 4.21 -41.01
N PHE A 141 -6.50 4.64 -40.13
CA PHE A 141 -6.98 3.79 -39.04
C PHE A 141 -8.10 2.85 -39.54
N PRO A 142 -8.48 1.80 -38.78
CA PRO A 142 -9.53 0.88 -39.18
C PRO A 142 -10.79 1.61 -39.68
N VAL A 143 -11.10 1.44 -40.96
CA VAL A 143 -12.18 2.15 -41.64
C VAL A 143 -13.52 1.52 -41.29
N ILE A 144 -14.53 2.36 -41.05
CA ILE A 144 -15.90 1.90 -40.82
C ILE A 144 -16.59 1.76 -42.18
N PRO A 145 -17.04 0.56 -42.56
CA PRO A 145 -17.68 0.34 -43.84
C PRO A 145 -19.11 0.89 -43.82
N VAL A 146 -19.25 2.18 -44.16
CA VAL A 146 -20.49 2.98 -44.10
C VAL A 146 -21.62 2.39 -44.94
N ALA A 147 -21.29 1.72 -46.05
CA ALA A 147 -22.25 1.12 -46.97
C ALA A 147 -22.63 -0.34 -46.63
N SER A 148 -22.27 -0.83 -45.43
CA SER A 148 -22.52 -2.23 -45.05
C SER A 148 -23.19 -2.35 -43.70
N ASP A 149 -23.88 -3.47 -43.49
CA ASP A 149 -24.44 -3.90 -42.20
C ASP A 149 -23.36 -4.19 -41.13
N LEU A 150 -22.10 -3.86 -41.42
CA LEU A 150 -20.94 -4.01 -40.54
C LEU A 150 -20.45 -2.67 -39.97
N GLY A 151 -20.99 -1.54 -40.45
CA GLY A 151 -20.59 -0.21 -40.01
C GLY A 151 -20.93 0.07 -38.55
N ALA A 152 -19.95 -0.06 -37.65
CA ALA A 152 -20.07 0.34 -36.25
C ALA A 152 -18.70 0.75 -35.68
N ALA A 153 -18.72 1.66 -34.70
CA ALA A 153 -17.52 2.18 -34.04
C ALA A 153 -16.60 1.06 -33.55
N GLY A 154 -17.17 -0.05 -33.09
CA GLY A 154 -16.42 -1.19 -32.56
C GLY A 154 -15.61 -1.99 -33.57
N ILE A 155 -15.62 -1.66 -34.87
CA ILE A 155 -14.95 -2.45 -35.93
C ILE A 155 -13.43 -2.54 -35.74
N TYR A 156 -12.84 -1.60 -35.00
CA TYR A 156 -11.42 -1.61 -34.68
C TYR A 156 -11.02 -2.87 -33.87
N GLY A 157 -11.86 -3.34 -32.95
CA GLY A 157 -11.59 -4.50 -32.11
C GLY A 157 -11.31 -5.78 -32.90
N PRO A 158 -12.26 -6.26 -33.73
CA PRO A 158 -12.04 -7.45 -34.56
C PRO A 158 -10.94 -7.24 -35.60
N THR A 159 -10.82 -6.03 -36.16
CA THR A 159 -9.77 -5.71 -37.15
C THR A 159 -8.38 -5.86 -36.56
N LEU A 160 -8.12 -5.27 -35.39
CA LEU A 160 -6.80 -5.32 -34.76
C LEU A 160 -6.44 -6.72 -34.24
N LEU A 161 -7.42 -7.48 -33.74
CA LEU A 161 -7.19 -8.85 -33.27
C LEU A 161 -6.92 -9.82 -34.43
N GLU A 162 -7.73 -9.77 -35.50
CA GLU A 162 -7.61 -10.68 -36.63
C GLU A 162 -6.31 -10.46 -37.43
N LEU A 163 -5.87 -9.20 -37.53
CA LEU A 163 -4.61 -8.84 -38.20
C LEU A 163 -3.39 -8.94 -37.28
N GLY A 164 -3.56 -9.32 -36.02
CA GLY A 164 -2.45 -9.56 -35.09
C GLY A 164 -1.80 -8.30 -34.50
N PHE A 165 -2.45 -7.14 -34.60
CA PHE A 165 -2.01 -5.91 -33.91
C PHE A 165 -2.36 -5.92 -32.41
N LEU A 166 -3.30 -6.78 -32.01
CA LEU A 166 -3.59 -7.12 -30.62
C LEU A 166 -3.48 -8.62 -30.43
N ASP A 167 -2.85 -9.04 -29.33
CA ASP A 167 -2.64 -10.43 -28.95
C ASP A 167 -3.81 -11.02 -28.13
N SER A 168 -4.64 -10.15 -27.52
CA SER A 168 -5.69 -10.57 -26.61
C SER A 168 -6.88 -9.59 -26.58
N PRO A 169 -8.14 -10.07 -26.54
CA PRO A 169 -9.31 -9.21 -26.43
C PRO A 169 -9.41 -8.48 -25.08
N ARG A 170 -8.56 -8.82 -24.09
CA ARG A 170 -8.51 -8.14 -22.79
C ARG A 170 -8.24 -6.64 -22.91
N TRP A 171 -7.52 -6.22 -23.95
CA TRP A 171 -7.19 -4.81 -24.17
C TRP A 171 -8.40 -3.96 -24.50
N LEU A 172 -9.49 -4.57 -24.99
CA LEU A 172 -10.73 -3.89 -25.32
C LEU A 172 -11.63 -3.70 -24.09
N VAL A 173 -11.27 -4.25 -22.93
CA VAL A 173 -12.09 -4.14 -21.71
C VAL A 173 -11.50 -3.05 -20.81
N CYS A 174 -12.28 -2.01 -20.52
CA CYS A 174 -11.96 -1.04 -19.48
C CYS A 174 -12.51 -1.54 -18.12
N PRO A 175 -11.66 -1.83 -17.12
CA PRO A 175 -12.13 -2.26 -15.79
C PRO A 175 -12.98 -1.24 -15.04
N GLY A 176 -12.95 0.03 -15.47
CA GLY A 176 -13.78 1.11 -14.94
C GLY A 176 -15.19 1.17 -15.53
N GLY A 177 -15.44 0.54 -16.68
CA GLY A 177 -16.76 0.51 -17.32
C GLY A 177 -17.68 -0.54 -16.70
N GLY A 178 -19.00 -0.32 -16.77
CA GLY A 178 -20.03 -1.21 -16.24
C GLY A 178 -20.08 -2.62 -16.86
N SER A 179 -19.24 -2.92 -17.86
CA SER A 179 -19.13 -4.25 -18.47
C SER A 179 -18.27 -5.18 -17.59
N ALA A 180 -18.83 -5.58 -16.45
CA ALA A 180 -18.24 -6.54 -15.51
C ALA A 180 -18.41 -8.01 -15.96
N GLN A 181 -18.63 -8.28 -17.25
CA GLN A 181 -18.98 -9.61 -17.76
C GLN A 181 -17.83 -10.23 -18.57
N GLY A 182 -16.82 -10.74 -17.85
CA GLY A 182 -15.78 -11.59 -18.42
C GLY A 182 -15.00 -10.98 -19.60
N LEU A 183 -14.20 -11.82 -20.27
CA LEU A 183 -13.57 -11.42 -21.52
C LEU A 183 -14.64 -11.44 -22.64
N PRO A 184 -14.90 -10.33 -23.34
CA PRO A 184 -15.85 -10.34 -24.44
C PRO A 184 -15.32 -11.27 -25.54
N ARG A 185 -16.15 -12.19 -26.02
CA ARG A 185 -15.90 -12.89 -27.27
C ARG A 185 -16.05 -11.88 -28.39
N VAL A 186 -14.93 -11.38 -28.91
CA VAL A 186 -14.90 -10.50 -30.08
C VAL A 186 -15.07 -11.38 -31.32
N PRO A 187 -16.07 -11.12 -32.18
CA PRO A 187 -16.24 -11.90 -33.40
C PRO A 187 -15.11 -11.60 -34.39
N THR A 188 -14.81 -12.51 -35.30
CA THR A 188 -13.92 -12.21 -36.44
C THR A 188 -14.66 -11.38 -37.50
N LEU A 189 -13.94 -10.70 -38.39
CA LEU A 189 -14.50 -10.01 -39.55
C LEU A 189 -15.25 -10.99 -40.46
N GLY A 190 -14.75 -12.22 -40.60
CA GLY A 190 -15.41 -13.28 -41.35
C GLY A 190 -16.70 -13.81 -40.71
N GLU A 191 -16.78 -13.84 -39.38
CA GLU A 191 -18.02 -14.13 -38.64
C GLU A 191 -19.02 -12.98 -38.76
N LEU A 192 -18.57 -11.74 -38.61
CA LEU A 192 -19.40 -10.54 -38.76
C LEU A 192 -20.04 -10.45 -40.15
N ARG A 193 -19.27 -10.68 -41.22
CA ARG A 193 -19.76 -10.68 -42.61
C ARG A 193 -20.81 -11.75 -42.90
N ARG A 194 -20.77 -12.88 -42.18
CA ARG A 194 -21.66 -14.03 -42.38
C ARG A 194 -22.77 -14.12 -41.33
N ALA A 195 -22.82 -13.16 -40.40
CA ALA A 195 -23.80 -13.16 -39.33
C ALA A 195 -25.21 -12.96 -39.89
N ALA A 196 -26.19 -13.67 -39.31
CA ALA A 196 -27.59 -13.40 -39.61
C ALA A 196 -27.94 -11.95 -39.19
N PRO A 197 -28.82 -11.24 -39.92
CA PRO A 197 -29.17 -9.85 -39.62
C PRO A 197 -29.64 -9.62 -38.18
N GLU A 198 -30.28 -10.63 -37.57
CA GLU A 198 -30.78 -10.59 -36.19
C GLU A 198 -29.66 -10.58 -35.13
N ALA A 199 -28.51 -11.20 -35.44
CA ALA A 199 -27.36 -11.28 -34.52
C ALA A 199 -26.43 -10.07 -34.62
N VAL A 200 -26.45 -9.35 -35.75
CA VAL A 200 -25.58 -8.20 -36.03
C VAL A 200 -25.64 -7.09 -34.96
N PRO A 201 -26.82 -6.66 -34.45
CA PRO A 201 -26.88 -5.61 -33.43
C PRO A 201 -26.13 -5.97 -32.14
N GLU A 202 -26.23 -7.23 -31.71
CA GLU A 202 -25.56 -7.70 -30.49
C GLU A 202 -24.03 -7.78 -30.69
N LEU A 203 -23.59 -8.30 -31.84
CA LEU A 203 -22.18 -8.33 -32.19
C LEU A 203 -21.58 -6.92 -32.26
N ARG A 204 -22.31 -5.96 -32.86
CA ARG A 204 -21.90 -4.55 -32.94
C ARG A 204 -21.75 -3.90 -31.56
N ARG A 205 -22.65 -4.20 -30.62
CA ARG A 205 -22.57 -3.68 -29.24
C ARG A 205 -21.33 -4.15 -28.49
N ARG A 206 -20.82 -5.34 -28.78
CA ARG A 206 -19.77 -5.99 -27.99
C ARG A 206 -18.38 -5.97 -28.61
N MET A 207 -18.29 -5.90 -29.95
CA MET A 207 -17.02 -6.05 -30.66
C MET A 207 -16.01 -4.92 -30.39
N GLY A 208 -16.49 -3.73 -30.03
CA GLY A 208 -15.67 -2.58 -29.68
C GLY A 208 -15.26 -2.50 -28.21
N GLY A 209 -15.70 -3.45 -27.37
CA GLY A 209 -15.42 -3.42 -25.93
C GLY A 209 -15.89 -2.15 -25.23
N GLY A 210 -15.13 -1.72 -24.22
CA GLY A 210 -15.42 -0.57 -23.38
C GLY A 210 -14.70 0.72 -23.77
N TYR A 211 -14.22 0.86 -25.01
CA TYR A 211 -13.55 2.08 -25.48
C TYR A 211 -14.31 2.69 -26.64
N ALA A 212 -14.33 4.03 -26.70
CA ALA A 212 -14.93 4.77 -27.80
C ALA A 212 -13.89 5.00 -28.90
N TYR A 213 -14.22 4.62 -30.13
CA TYR A 213 -13.36 4.80 -31.30
C TYR A 213 -13.92 5.90 -32.21
N GLY A 214 -13.03 6.74 -32.73
CA GLY A 214 -13.39 7.86 -33.60
C GLY A 214 -13.96 7.39 -34.94
N LEU A 215 -15.16 7.84 -35.26
CA LEU A 215 -15.87 7.41 -36.48
C LEU A 215 -15.37 8.11 -37.76
N GLY A 216 -14.54 9.15 -37.65
CA GLY A 216 -14.30 10.10 -38.75
C GLY A 216 -15.41 11.15 -38.81
N TYR A 217 -15.56 11.78 -39.97
CA TYR A 217 -16.56 12.82 -40.19
C TYR A 217 -17.10 12.77 -41.62
N ILE A 218 -18.21 13.44 -41.87
CA ILE A 218 -18.77 13.58 -43.22
C ILE A 218 -18.49 15.01 -43.69
N GLN A 219 -17.93 15.15 -44.88
CA GLN A 219 -17.67 16.41 -45.54
C GLN A 219 -18.25 16.35 -46.95
N ASP A 220 -19.12 17.30 -47.30
CA ASP A 220 -19.77 17.40 -48.62
C ASP A 220 -20.45 16.09 -49.07
N GLY A 221 -21.13 15.41 -48.14
CA GLY A 221 -21.80 14.13 -48.38
C GLY A 221 -20.87 12.93 -48.54
N SER A 222 -19.55 13.13 -48.47
CA SER A 222 -18.54 12.08 -48.53
C SER A 222 -18.04 11.74 -47.14
N TYR A 223 -17.91 10.45 -46.85
CA TYR A 223 -17.34 9.98 -45.59
C TYR A 223 -15.82 10.10 -45.62
N CYS A 224 -15.28 10.80 -44.63
CA CYS A 224 -13.84 10.97 -44.40
C CYS A 224 -13.41 10.10 -43.20
N CYS A 225 -12.68 9.03 -43.48
CA CYS A 225 -12.06 8.22 -42.44
C CYS A 225 -10.89 8.93 -41.77
N LEU A 226 -10.55 8.52 -40.55
CA LEU A 226 -9.42 9.08 -39.83
C LEU A 226 -8.10 8.58 -40.42
N ARG A 227 -7.18 9.53 -40.65
CA ARG A 227 -5.82 9.27 -41.10
C ARG A 227 -4.82 9.76 -40.07
N ASN A 228 -3.79 8.95 -39.83
CA ASN A 228 -2.65 9.30 -39.01
C ASN A 228 -1.74 10.27 -39.76
N GLU A 229 -1.98 11.56 -39.57
CA GLU A 229 -1.16 12.63 -40.12
C GLU A 229 -0.16 13.20 -39.09
N GLY A 230 0.04 12.51 -37.96
CA GLY A 230 0.90 13.00 -36.87
C GLY A 230 0.38 14.26 -36.17
N ARG A 231 -0.90 14.60 -36.34
CA ARG A 231 -1.52 15.76 -35.70
C ARG A 231 -1.69 15.52 -34.19
N PRO A 232 -1.31 16.47 -33.32
CA PRO A 232 -1.33 16.26 -31.87
C PRO A 232 -2.74 16.26 -31.25
N CYS A 233 -3.74 16.84 -31.92
CA CYS A 233 -5.06 17.13 -31.33
C CYS A 233 -6.23 16.42 -32.04
N VAL A 234 -6.00 15.27 -32.68
CA VAL A 234 -7.08 14.49 -33.32
C VAL A 234 -7.53 13.39 -32.35
N PRO A 235 -8.79 13.40 -31.88
CA PRO A 235 -9.30 12.35 -31.01
C PRO A 235 -9.50 11.07 -31.82
N ILE A 236 -8.68 10.05 -31.54
CA ILE A 236 -8.76 8.73 -32.21
C ILE A 236 -9.55 7.75 -31.34
N MET A 237 -9.32 7.78 -30.03
CA MET A 237 -9.92 6.85 -29.08
C MET A 237 -10.07 7.50 -27.70
N ALA A 238 -11.12 7.14 -26.98
CA ALA A 238 -11.40 7.57 -25.62
C ALA A 238 -11.81 6.38 -24.74
N ASP A 239 -11.77 6.57 -23.42
CA ASP A 239 -12.26 5.60 -22.44
C ASP A 239 -13.79 5.44 -22.48
N ALA A 240 -14.30 4.46 -21.74
CA ALA A 240 -15.72 4.23 -21.61
C ALA A 240 -16.39 5.49 -21.03
N PRO A 241 -17.50 5.98 -21.61
CA PRO A 241 -18.33 6.93 -20.89
C PRO A 241 -18.77 6.31 -19.56
N GLY A 242 -18.70 7.08 -18.47
CA GLY A 242 -19.28 6.65 -17.20
C GLY A 242 -20.79 6.46 -17.33
N ASP A 243 -21.37 5.58 -16.52
CA ASP A 243 -22.82 5.30 -16.52
C ASP A 243 -23.69 6.54 -16.18
N SER A 244 -23.08 7.66 -15.81
CA SER A 244 -23.73 8.90 -15.37
C SER A 244 -23.97 9.93 -16.48
N LEU A 245 -24.08 9.53 -17.74
CA LEU A 245 -24.62 10.42 -18.77
C LEU A 245 -26.15 10.48 -18.63
N ASP A 246 -26.63 11.13 -17.57
CA ASP A 246 -27.93 11.78 -17.64
C ASP A 246 -27.83 12.82 -18.76
N CYS A 247 -28.41 12.51 -19.93
CA CYS A 247 -28.56 13.43 -21.06
C CYS A 247 -29.54 14.60 -20.74
N GLY A 248 -29.57 15.06 -19.50
CA GLY A 248 -30.57 15.97 -18.94
C GLY A 248 -29.96 17.15 -18.20
N SER A 249 -28.90 17.78 -18.70
CA SER A 249 -28.56 19.15 -18.30
C SER A 249 -27.58 19.79 -19.29
N ALA A 250 -28.08 20.14 -20.47
CA ALA A 250 -27.53 21.24 -21.25
C ALA A 250 -28.56 22.37 -21.20
N ASN A 251 -28.35 23.30 -20.27
CA ASN A 251 -28.84 24.68 -20.39
C ASN A 251 -27.72 25.51 -20.99
#